data_AF-A0A535U6Z1-F1
#
_entry.id   AF-A0A535U6Z1-F1
#
_cell.length_a   1.000
_cell.length_b   1.000
_cell.length_c   1.000
_cell.angle_alpha   90.00
_cell.angle_beta   90.00
_cell.angle_gamma   90.00
#
_symmetry.space_group_name_H-M   'P 1'
#
loop_
_entity.id
_entity.type
_entity.pdbx_description
1 polymer ?
#
loop_
_entity_poly.entity_id
_entity_poly.type
_entity_poly.pdbx_seq_one_letter_code
_entity_poly.pdbx_strand_id
1 'polypeptide(L)'
;MQTLKKRDEIPVEFTWNLESIFSTNEEWERDFQTLQQRLPELEALAGTLSQSGQALLTVLQKRDELSKELERLYVYASMRKDEDTTNSTYQGMADRAVQLYVRLSTIAAYIEPEILALPQDKLDRFIKETPGLALYGQQLHDLNRKRGHIRSAEIESVLAAAGEMAETPGSVFTMIDNADLKLPTIKDEAGEEVELTKGNYQLFIR
;
A
#
# COMPACT_ATOMS: atom_id res chain seq x y z
N MET A 1 -30.69 -28.84 0.06
CA MET A 1 -29.42 -28.11 0.25
C MET A 1 -29.78 -26.70 0.69
N GLN A 2 -29.21 -26.19 1.78
CA GLN A 2 -29.36 -24.77 2.11
C GLN A 2 -28.51 -23.97 1.11
N THR A 3 -29.15 -23.08 0.36
CA THR A 3 -28.48 -22.15 -0.55
C THR A 3 -27.93 -21.00 0.27
N LEU A 4 -26.65 -20.68 0.09
CA LEU A 4 -26.06 -19.48 0.69
C LEU A 4 -26.69 -18.23 0.06
N LYS A 5 -26.95 -17.20 0.88
CA LYS A 5 -27.50 -15.93 0.43
C LYS A 5 -26.48 -15.18 -0.43
N LYS A 6 -26.95 -14.51 -1.46
CA LYS A 6 -26.17 -13.52 -2.23
C LYS A 6 -25.99 -12.24 -1.42
N ARG A 7 -25.03 -11.41 -1.84
CA ARG A 7 -24.71 -10.16 -1.14
C ARG A 7 -25.90 -9.20 -1.04
N ASP A 8 -26.68 -9.10 -2.11
CA ASP A 8 -27.90 -8.28 -2.20
C ASP A 8 -29.10 -8.83 -1.40
N GLU A 9 -29.00 -10.07 -0.91
CA GLU A 9 -30.01 -10.73 -0.06
C GLU A 9 -29.70 -10.60 1.44
N ILE A 10 -28.59 -9.95 1.81
CA ILE A 10 -28.19 -9.71 3.20
C ILE A 10 -28.91 -8.45 3.73
N PRO A 11 -29.60 -8.52 4.89
CA PRO A 11 -30.20 -7.35 5.52
C PRO A 11 -29.17 -6.26 5.82
N VAL A 12 -29.54 -5.00 5.60
CA VAL A 12 -28.65 -3.83 5.69
C VAL A 12 -28.05 -3.64 7.08
N GLU A 13 -28.71 -4.10 8.14
CA GLU A 13 -28.19 -4.06 9.51
C GLU A 13 -26.95 -4.97 9.70
N PHE A 14 -26.70 -5.89 8.76
CA PHE A 14 -25.52 -6.74 8.71
C PHE A 14 -24.53 -6.29 7.62
N THR A 15 -24.68 -5.09 7.07
CA THR A 15 -23.78 -4.53 6.05
C THR A 15 -22.95 -3.38 6.60
N TRP A 16 -21.80 -3.14 5.97
CA TRP A 16 -21.05 -1.90 6.19
C TRP A 16 -21.85 -0.73 5.61
N ASN A 17 -21.70 0.47 6.20
CA ASN A 17 -22.28 1.71 5.69
C ASN A 17 -21.25 2.44 4.82
N LEU A 18 -21.07 1.98 3.58
CA LEU A 18 -20.07 2.54 2.65
C LEU A 18 -20.53 3.87 2.04
N GLU A 19 -21.83 4.15 2.08
CA GLU A 19 -22.45 5.41 1.71
C GLU A 19 -21.98 6.57 2.58
N SER A 20 -21.40 6.29 3.76
CA SER A 20 -20.72 7.29 4.60
C SER A 20 -19.40 7.82 4.01
N ILE A 21 -18.80 7.08 3.07
CA ILE A 21 -17.56 7.48 2.38
C ILE A 21 -17.90 8.21 1.08
N PHE A 22 -18.74 7.60 0.24
CA PHE A 22 -19.30 8.19 -0.97
C PHE A 22 -20.77 7.81 -1.09
N SER A 23 -21.63 8.81 -1.25
CA SER A 23 -23.08 8.58 -1.29
C SER A 23 -23.49 7.79 -2.52
N THR A 24 -22.77 7.97 -3.64
CA THR A 24 -23.01 7.26 -4.90
C THR A 24 -21.73 6.99 -5.68
N ASN A 25 -21.80 6.08 -6.64
CA ASN A 25 -20.68 5.78 -7.54
C ASN A 25 -20.34 6.98 -8.44
N GLU A 26 -21.29 7.86 -8.74
CA GLU A 26 -21.06 9.09 -9.52
C GLU A 26 -20.25 10.11 -8.71
N GLU A 27 -20.47 10.20 -7.40
CA GLU A 27 -19.65 11.03 -6.51
C GLU A 27 -18.20 10.54 -6.51
N TRP A 28 -18.01 9.22 -6.39
CA TRP A 28 -16.70 8.59 -6.49
C TRP A 28 -16.03 8.87 -7.84
N GLU A 29 -16.78 8.74 -8.95
CA GLU A 29 -16.24 8.96 -10.30
C GLU A 29 -15.78 10.41 -10.50
N ARG A 30 -16.57 11.38 -10.01
CA ARG A 30 -16.21 12.80 -10.09
C ARG A 30 -14.92 13.09 -9.30
N ASP A 31 -14.81 12.56 -8.09
CA ASP A 31 -13.64 12.78 -7.24
C ASP A 31 -12.41 12.07 -7.82
N PHE A 32 -12.58 10.88 -8.42
CA PHE A 32 -11.53 10.17 -9.17
C PHE A 32 -10.99 11.01 -10.33
N GLN A 33 -11.87 11.54 -11.19
CA GLN A 33 -11.47 12.34 -12.36
C GLN A 33 -10.78 13.63 -11.92
N THR A 34 -11.31 14.28 -10.88
CA THR A 34 -10.73 15.49 -10.29
C THR A 34 -9.31 15.22 -9.80
N LEU A 35 -9.12 14.18 -8.99
CA LEU A 35 -7.80 13.82 -8.48
C LEU A 35 -6.82 13.48 -9.60
N GLN A 36 -7.27 12.71 -10.62
CA GLN A 36 -6.45 12.35 -11.77
C GLN A 36 -5.89 13.58 -12.52
N GLN A 37 -6.69 14.65 -12.63
CA GLN A 37 -6.31 15.91 -13.26
C GLN A 37 -5.38 16.77 -12.41
N ARG A 38 -5.40 16.57 -11.08
CA ARG A 38 -4.57 17.33 -10.12
C ARG A 38 -3.21 16.69 -9.86
N LEU A 39 -3.00 15.43 -10.22
CA LEU A 39 -1.69 14.78 -10.07
C LEU A 39 -0.50 15.57 -10.68
N PRO A 40 -0.63 16.21 -11.86
CA PRO A 40 0.43 17.06 -12.41
C PRO A 40 0.83 18.26 -11.54
N GLU A 41 -0.03 18.70 -10.61
CA GLU A 41 0.32 19.76 -9.65
C GLU A 41 1.52 19.35 -8.77
N LEU A 42 1.59 18.08 -8.38
CA LEU A 42 2.73 17.57 -7.59
C LEU A 42 3.97 17.36 -8.46
N GLU A 43 3.80 16.93 -9.71
CA GLU A 43 4.89 16.77 -10.67
C GLU A 43 5.60 18.10 -10.96
N ALA A 44 4.82 19.18 -11.10
CA ALA A 44 5.33 20.52 -11.35
C ALA A 44 6.21 21.08 -10.20
N LEU A 45 6.17 20.47 -9.01
CA LEU A 45 6.99 20.85 -7.86
C LEU A 45 8.36 20.16 -7.83
N ALA A 46 8.63 19.23 -8.75
CA ALA A 46 9.95 18.59 -8.87
C ALA A 46 11.07 19.63 -9.07
N GLY A 47 12.20 19.42 -8.40
CA GLY A 47 13.35 20.34 -8.41
C GLY A 47 13.19 21.59 -7.52
N THR A 48 12.03 21.83 -6.91
CA THR A 48 11.79 23.05 -6.11
C THR A 48 12.09 22.87 -4.61
N LEU A 49 12.13 21.63 -4.11
CA LEU A 49 12.27 21.28 -2.70
C LEU A 49 13.49 21.93 -2.03
N SER A 50 14.56 22.11 -2.80
CA SER A 50 15.83 22.64 -2.32
C SER A 50 15.88 24.16 -2.17
N GLN A 51 14.87 24.88 -2.68
CA GLN A 51 14.87 26.34 -2.74
C GLN A 51 14.67 26.98 -1.36
N SER A 52 13.81 26.40 -0.52
CA SER A 52 13.56 26.88 0.86
C SER A 52 12.80 25.83 1.69
N GLY A 53 12.78 26.01 3.02
CA GLY A 53 11.93 25.18 3.89
C GLY A 53 10.43 25.32 3.61
N GLN A 54 9.99 26.49 3.13
CA GLN A 54 8.62 26.68 2.67
C GLN A 54 8.32 25.90 1.38
N ALA A 55 9.27 25.82 0.44
CA ALA A 55 9.11 25.00 -0.76
C ALA A 55 9.02 23.51 -0.41
N LEU A 56 9.90 23.02 0.48
CA LEU A 56 9.83 21.66 1.01
C LEU A 56 8.47 21.38 1.68
N LEU A 57 7.99 22.29 2.51
CA LEU A 57 6.69 22.17 3.17
C LEU A 57 5.54 22.07 2.16
N THR A 58 5.54 22.92 1.13
CA THR A 58 4.53 22.91 0.07
C THR A 58 4.47 21.55 -0.65
N VAL A 59 5.63 20.96 -0.97
CA VAL A 59 5.66 19.64 -1.64
C VAL A 59 5.11 18.55 -0.72
N LEU A 60 5.53 18.51 0.55
CA LEU A 60 5.07 17.50 1.51
C LEU A 60 3.56 17.60 1.75
N GLN A 61 3.04 18.82 1.88
CA GLN A 61 1.60 19.05 2.05
C GLN A 61 0.81 18.66 0.81
N LYS A 62 1.29 19.00 -0.40
CA LYS A 62 0.64 18.62 -1.66
C LYS A 62 0.62 17.11 -1.84
N ARG A 63 1.72 16.42 -1.53
CA ARG A 63 1.78 14.95 -1.53
C ARG A 63 0.71 14.36 -0.60
N ASP A 64 0.63 14.84 0.64
CA ASP A 64 -0.31 14.32 1.63
C ASP A 64 -1.77 14.61 1.27
N GLU A 65 -2.06 15.80 0.74
CA GLU A 65 -3.37 16.19 0.24
C GLU A 65 -3.87 15.20 -0.82
N LEU A 66 -3.08 14.98 -1.87
CA LEU A 66 -3.43 14.05 -2.96
C LEU A 66 -3.51 12.60 -2.46
N SER A 67 -2.62 12.20 -1.54
CA SER A 67 -2.61 10.85 -0.97
C SER A 67 -3.86 10.57 -0.14
N LYS A 68 -4.33 11.54 0.66
CA LYS A 68 -5.56 11.40 1.46
C LYS A 68 -6.81 11.29 0.59
N GLU A 69 -6.90 12.10 -0.46
CA GLU A 69 -8.02 12.02 -1.42
C GLU A 69 -8.01 10.66 -2.14
N LEU A 70 -6.83 10.19 -2.54
CA LEU A 70 -6.67 8.88 -3.15
C LEU A 70 -7.06 7.73 -2.20
N GLU A 71 -6.62 7.80 -0.95
CA GLU A 71 -6.90 6.78 0.05
C GLU A 71 -8.41 6.61 0.25
N ARG A 72 -9.17 7.71 0.30
CA ARG A 72 -10.64 7.68 0.37
C ARG A 72 -11.25 6.96 -0.84
N LEU A 73 -10.77 7.24 -2.06
CA LEU A 73 -11.23 6.55 -3.28
C LEU A 73 -10.91 5.05 -3.26
N TYR A 74 -9.69 4.70 -2.84
CA TYR A 74 -9.22 3.32 -2.76
C TYR A 74 -9.99 2.51 -1.73
N VAL A 75 -10.14 3.02 -0.51
CA VAL A 75 -10.86 2.33 0.58
C VAL A 75 -12.29 2.03 0.17
N TYR A 76 -13.01 3.01 -0.40
CA TYR A 76 -14.38 2.77 -0.88
C TYR A 76 -14.43 1.67 -1.94
N ALA A 77 -13.59 1.76 -2.98
CA ALA A 77 -13.60 0.79 -4.07
C ALA A 77 -13.19 -0.62 -3.62
N SER A 78 -12.19 -0.73 -2.74
CA SER A 78 -11.75 -2.00 -2.17
C SER A 78 -12.85 -2.63 -1.31
N MET A 79 -13.47 -1.85 -0.41
CA MET A 79 -14.53 -2.37 0.45
C MET A 79 -15.74 -2.83 -0.37
N ARG A 80 -16.16 -2.07 -1.40
CA ARG A 80 -17.25 -2.49 -2.29
C ARG A 80 -16.92 -3.76 -3.07
N LYS A 81 -15.66 -3.94 -3.48
CA LYS A 81 -15.18 -5.17 -4.12
C LYS A 81 -15.20 -6.35 -3.16
N ASP A 82 -14.88 -6.15 -1.89
CA ASP A 82 -14.85 -7.20 -0.88
C ASP A 82 -16.26 -7.66 -0.45
N GLU A 83 -17.29 -6.82 -0.63
CA GLU A 83 -18.69 -7.20 -0.43
C GLU A 83 -19.16 -8.31 -1.39
N ASP A 84 -18.71 -8.25 -2.64
CA ASP A 84 -18.95 -9.27 -3.66
C ASP A 84 -17.81 -9.26 -4.68
N THR A 85 -16.88 -10.19 -4.53
CA THR A 85 -15.69 -10.30 -5.38
C THR A 85 -16.02 -10.72 -6.81
N THR A 86 -17.27 -11.07 -7.13
CA THR A 86 -17.74 -11.39 -8.50
C THR A 86 -18.31 -10.18 -9.24
N ASN A 87 -18.51 -9.05 -8.56
CA ASN A 87 -19.08 -7.84 -9.14
C ASN A 87 -18.03 -7.07 -9.98
N SER A 88 -18.19 -7.11 -11.31
CA SER A 88 -17.24 -6.50 -12.24
C SER A 88 -17.16 -4.97 -12.14
N THR A 89 -18.21 -4.29 -11.69
CA THR A 89 -18.20 -2.84 -11.49
C THR A 89 -17.20 -2.46 -10.39
N TYR A 90 -17.28 -3.11 -9.24
CA TYR A 90 -16.39 -2.79 -8.12
C TYR A 90 -14.97 -3.34 -8.30
N GLN A 91 -14.81 -4.45 -9.04
CA GLN A 91 -13.49 -4.86 -9.53
C GLN A 91 -12.84 -3.74 -10.36
N GLY A 92 -13.56 -3.20 -11.36
CA GLY A 92 -13.04 -2.12 -12.20
C GLY A 92 -12.75 -0.84 -11.44
N MET A 93 -13.57 -0.47 -10.45
CA MET A 93 -13.30 0.70 -9.59
C MET A 93 -12.04 0.50 -8.74
N ALA A 94 -11.86 -0.69 -8.16
CA ALA A 94 -10.67 -1.02 -7.36
C ALA A 94 -9.40 -0.99 -8.22
N ASP A 95 -9.44 -1.59 -9.43
CA ASP A 95 -8.32 -1.60 -10.36
C ASP A 95 -7.92 -0.17 -10.76
N ARG A 96 -8.90 0.69 -11.04
CA ARG A 96 -8.66 2.11 -11.37
C ARG A 96 -8.04 2.87 -10.19
N ALA A 97 -8.50 2.63 -8.96
CA ALA A 97 -7.91 3.24 -7.78
C ALA A 97 -6.44 2.80 -7.58
N VAL A 98 -6.14 1.51 -7.79
CA VAL A 98 -4.77 0.97 -7.76
C VAL A 98 -3.90 1.62 -8.84
N GLN A 99 -4.40 1.75 -10.07
CA GLN A 99 -3.67 2.44 -11.15
C GLN A 99 -3.35 3.88 -10.79
N LEU A 100 -4.29 4.59 -10.16
CA LEU A 100 -4.08 5.96 -9.72
C LEU A 100 -3.03 6.05 -8.59
N TYR A 101 -2.99 5.06 -7.69
CA TYR A 101 -1.94 4.91 -6.67
C TYR A 101 -0.55 4.72 -7.27
N VAL A 102 -0.42 3.84 -8.26
CA VAL A 102 0.84 3.64 -8.98
C VAL A 102 1.29 4.93 -9.67
N ARG A 103 0.35 5.67 -10.27
CA ARG A 103 0.65 6.95 -10.93
C ARG A 103 1.11 8.02 -9.94
N LEU A 104 0.40 8.19 -8.82
CA LEU A 104 0.80 9.14 -7.77
C LEU A 104 2.16 8.78 -7.18
N SER A 105 2.42 7.50 -6.92
CA SER A 105 3.70 7.01 -6.40
C SER A 105 4.85 7.28 -7.37
N THR A 106 4.64 7.07 -8.67
CA THR A 106 5.61 7.40 -9.73
C THR A 106 5.93 8.89 -9.73
N ILE A 107 4.90 9.75 -9.66
CA ILE A 107 5.08 11.21 -9.63
C ILE A 107 5.80 11.64 -8.35
N ALA A 108 5.49 11.05 -7.20
CA ALA A 108 6.10 11.40 -5.92
C ALA A 108 7.52 10.83 -5.74
N ALA A 109 8.00 9.97 -6.63
CA ALA A 109 9.26 9.25 -6.47
C ALA A 109 10.50 10.16 -6.44
N TYR A 110 10.41 11.39 -6.95
CA TYR A 110 11.51 12.38 -6.86
C TYR A 110 11.72 12.92 -5.44
N ILE A 111 10.70 12.88 -4.57
CA ILE A 111 10.69 13.60 -3.30
C ILE A 111 11.79 13.09 -2.36
N GLU A 112 11.88 11.78 -2.14
CA GLU A 112 12.91 11.21 -1.26
C GLU A 112 14.34 11.46 -1.78
N PRO A 113 14.68 11.15 -3.05
CA PRO A 113 16.01 11.44 -3.61
C PRO A 113 16.40 12.91 -3.52
N GLU A 114 15.49 13.84 -3.81
CA GLU A 114 15.78 15.27 -3.75
C GLU A 114 16.02 15.75 -2.31
N ILE A 115 15.25 15.25 -1.34
CA ILE A 115 15.51 15.54 0.08
C ILE A 115 16.88 14.98 0.49
N LEU A 116 17.22 13.76 0.06
CA LEU A 116 18.51 13.12 0.34
C LEU A 116 19.69 13.80 -0.37
N ALA A 117 19.45 14.56 -1.43
CA ALA A 117 20.48 15.34 -2.12
C ALA A 117 20.84 16.64 -1.36
N LEU A 118 19.97 17.14 -0.47
CA LEU A 118 20.27 18.34 0.33
C LEU A 118 21.44 18.10 1.27
N PRO A 119 22.32 19.06 1.56
CA PRO A 119 23.21 18.95 2.72
C PRO A 119 22.40 18.82 4.01
N GLN A 120 22.86 17.98 4.96
CA GLN A 120 22.14 17.73 6.22
C GLN A 120 21.90 19.03 7.01
N ASP A 121 22.92 19.88 7.10
CA ASP A 121 22.85 21.18 7.78
C ASP A 121 21.80 22.12 7.14
N LYS A 122 21.58 22.01 5.82
CA LYS A 122 20.55 22.76 5.12
C LYS A 122 19.14 22.24 5.46
N LEU A 123 18.96 20.91 5.52
CA LEU A 123 17.69 20.30 5.92
C LEU A 123 17.34 20.64 7.37
N ASP A 124 18.31 20.53 8.28
CA ASP A 124 18.14 20.89 9.69
C ASP A 124 17.72 22.36 9.85
N ARG A 125 18.32 23.26 9.05
CA ARG A 125 17.95 24.67 9.01
C ARG A 125 16.52 24.87 8.53
N PHE A 126 16.10 24.20 7.46
CA PHE A 126 14.73 24.28 6.94
C PHE A 126 13.72 23.89 8.02
N ILE A 127 13.95 22.76 8.69
CA ILE A 127 13.09 22.26 9.77
C ILE A 127 13.00 23.28 10.92
N LYS A 128 14.12 23.91 11.28
CA LYS A 128 14.17 24.90 12.37
C LYS A 128 13.48 26.23 12.01
N GLU A 129 13.64 26.69 10.78
CA GLU A 129 13.17 28.01 10.32
C GLU A 129 11.73 28.00 9.79
N THR A 130 11.18 26.83 9.48
CA THR A 130 9.81 26.69 8.94
C THR A 130 8.93 25.91 9.92
N PRO A 131 8.13 26.58 10.78
CA PRO A 131 7.33 25.92 11.82
C PRO A 131 6.41 24.80 11.32
N GLY A 132 5.88 24.91 10.10
CA GLY A 132 5.03 23.86 9.51
C GLY A 132 5.76 22.54 9.24
N LEU A 133 7.09 22.55 9.11
CA LEU A 133 7.89 21.33 8.96
C LEU A 133 8.01 20.52 10.26
N ALA A 134 7.60 21.06 11.41
CA ALA A 134 7.59 20.31 12.67
C ALA A 134 6.71 19.04 12.59
N LEU A 135 5.59 19.10 11.85
CA LEU A 135 4.72 17.94 11.60
C LEU A 135 5.47 16.81 10.88
N TYR A 136 6.43 17.17 10.03
CA TYR A 136 7.22 16.27 9.20
C TYR A 136 8.56 15.90 9.83
N GLY A 137 8.89 16.43 11.01
CA GLY A 137 10.23 16.32 11.60
C GLY A 137 10.68 14.87 11.78
N GLN A 138 9.80 13.99 12.26
CA GLN A 138 10.11 12.57 12.41
C GLN A 138 10.35 11.89 11.06
N GLN A 139 9.47 12.14 10.07
CA GLN A 139 9.61 11.58 8.71
C GLN A 139 10.95 12.01 8.08
N LEU A 140 11.29 13.29 8.18
CA LEU A 140 12.52 13.84 7.62
C LEU A 140 13.75 13.31 8.35
N HIS A 141 13.66 13.13 9.68
CA HIS A 141 14.72 12.53 10.48
C HIS A 141 14.97 11.06 10.07
N ASP A 142 13.92 10.26 9.94
CA ASP A 142 14.04 8.85 9.54
C ASP A 142 14.54 8.69 8.10
N LEU A 143 14.10 9.56 7.19
CA LEU A 143 14.66 9.63 5.85
C LEU A 143 16.16 10.00 5.90
N ASN A 144 16.54 10.98 6.71
CA ASN A 144 17.93 11.40 6.84
C ASN A 144 18.83 10.29 7.41
N ARG A 145 18.31 9.45 8.32
CA ARG A 145 19.04 8.26 8.82
C ARG A 145 19.43 7.30 7.70
N LYS A 146 18.61 7.18 6.64
CA LYS A 146 18.92 6.32 5.48
C LYS A 146 20.16 6.77 4.72
N ARG A 147 20.60 8.05 4.80
CA ARG A 147 21.81 8.54 4.11
C ARG A 147 23.06 7.74 4.43
N GLY A 148 23.23 7.34 5.70
CA GLY A 148 24.37 6.52 6.13
C GLY A 148 24.33 5.08 5.62
N HIS A 149 23.20 4.67 5.03
CA HIS A 149 22.94 3.32 4.54
C HIS A 149 22.82 3.24 3.02
N ILE A 150 22.85 4.37 2.30
CA ILE A 150 22.85 4.41 0.83
C ILE A 150 24.31 4.43 0.35
N ARG A 151 24.67 3.47 -0.50
CA ARG A 151 26.02 3.33 -1.07
C ARG A 151 26.11 3.99 -2.45
N SER A 152 27.24 3.80 -3.13
CA SER A 152 27.38 4.27 -4.51
C SER A 152 26.36 3.57 -5.41
N ALA A 153 25.95 4.22 -6.51
CA ALA A 153 25.02 3.64 -7.48
C ALA A 153 25.47 2.25 -7.99
N GLU A 154 26.78 2.04 -8.12
CA GLU A 154 27.36 0.74 -8.47
C GLU A 154 27.05 -0.34 -7.41
N ILE A 155 27.26 -0.02 -6.12
CA ILE A 155 26.98 -0.97 -5.03
C ILE A 155 25.47 -1.22 -4.90
N GLU A 156 24.65 -0.18 -5.00
CA GLU A 156 23.18 -0.32 -4.97
C GLU A 156 22.67 -1.18 -6.13
N SER A 157 23.27 -1.06 -7.32
CA SER A 157 22.92 -1.92 -8.46
C SER A 157 23.29 -3.39 -8.22
N VAL A 158 24.44 -3.66 -7.57
CA VAL A 158 24.84 -5.02 -7.19
C VAL A 158 23.91 -5.59 -6.12
N LEU A 159 23.54 -4.78 -5.12
CA LEU A 159 22.59 -5.19 -4.08
C LEU A 159 21.21 -5.50 -4.66
N ALA A 160 20.72 -4.66 -5.58
CA ALA A 160 19.44 -4.89 -6.27
C ALA A 160 19.47 -6.18 -7.09
N ALA A 161 20.55 -6.43 -7.85
CA ALA A 161 20.71 -7.65 -8.62
C ALA A 161 20.84 -8.91 -7.73
N ALA A 162 21.43 -8.78 -6.54
CA ALA A 162 21.51 -9.87 -5.57
C ALA A 162 20.18 -10.19 -4.89
N GLY A 163 19.16 -9.31 -5.00
CA GLY A 163 17.85 -9.47 -4.37
C GLY A 163 17.14 -10.76 -4.79
N GLU A 164 17.13 -11.09 -6.07
CA GLU A 164 16.50 -12.31 -6.60
C GLU A 164 17.14 -13.58 -6.01
N MET A 165 18.47 -13.58 -5.89
CA MET A 165 19.21 -14.67 -5.24
C MET A 165 18.87 -14.75 -3.73
N ALA A 166 18.71 -13.60 -3.06
CA ALA A 166 18.37 -13.54 -1.65
C ALA A 166 16.93 -14.01 -1.35
N GLU A 167 16.00 -13.86 -2.29
CA GLU A 167 14.62 -14.37 -2.16
C GLU A 167 14.50 -15.89 -2.35
N THR A 168 15.44 -16.49 -3.10
CA THR A 168 15.39 -17.91 -3.50
C THR A 168 15.18 -18.88 -2.32
N PRO A 169 15.89 -18.78 -1.17
CA PRO A 169 15.67 -19.68 -0.03
C PRO A 169 14.22 -19.64 0.50
N GLY A 170 13.58 -18.48 0.51
CA GLY A 170 12.19 -18.32 0.96
C GLY A 170 11.20 -18.99 0.00
N SER A 171 11.44 -18.86 -1.31
CA SER A 171 10.66 -19.53 -2.35
C SER A 171 10.79 -21.05 -2.26
N VAL A 172 12.03 -21.56 -2.09
CA VAL A 172 12.27 -23.01 -1.92
C VAL A 172 11.59 -23.54 -0.67
N PHE A 173 11.69 -22.84 0.47
CA PHE A 173 10.96 -23.20 1.68
C PHE A 173 9.45 -23.28 1.41
N THR A 174 8.88 -22.25 0.78
CA THR A 174 7.44 -22.19 0.47
C THR A 174 7.00 -23.36 -0.43
N MET A 175 7.80 -23.72 -1.44
CA MET A 175 7.51 -24.85 -2.32
C MET A 175 7.53 -26.17 -1.56
N ILE A 176 8.59 -26.44 -0.81
CA ILE A 176 8.70 -27.68 -0.02
C ILE A 176 7.57 -27.76 0.99
N ASP A 177 7.38 -26.68 1.76
CA ASP A 177 6.46 -26.63 2.88
C ASP A 177 5.01 -26.75 2.41
N ASN A 178 4.60 -26.08 1.32
CA ASN A 178 3.19 -26.05 0.89
C ASN A 178 2.81 -27.04 -0.21
N ALA A 179 3.75 -27.48 -1.05
CA ALA A 179 3.44 -28.34 -2.21
C ALA A 179 3.97 -29.77 -2.04
N ASP A 180 5.20 -29.93 -1.55
CA ASP A 180 5.89 -31.24 -1.56
C ASP A 180 5.81 -31.99 -0.21
N LEU A 181 5.54 -31.29 0.89
CA LEU A 181 5.46 -31.89 2.21
C LEU A 181 4.27 -32.86 2.29
N LYS A 182 4.58 -34.16 2.29
CA LYS A 182 3.60 -35.22 2.54
C LYS A 182 3.52 -35.50 4.03
N LEU A 183 2.41 -35.11 4.64
CA LEU A 183 2.11 -35.43 6.03
C LEU A 183 1.50 -36.84 6.13
N PRO A 184 1.69 -37.54 7.26
CA PRO A 184 1.19 -38.90 7.43
C PRO A 184 -0.33 -38.93 7.66
N THR A 185 -0.94 -40.09 7.42
CA THR A 185 -2.29 -40.40 7.87
C THR A 185 -2.29 -40.71 9.37
N ILE A 186 -3.26 -40.17 10.10
CA ILE A 186 -3.50 -40.47 11.52
C ILE A 186 -4.89 -41.08 11.72
N LYS A 187 -5.14 -41.63 12.91
CA LYS A 187 -6.50 -41.94 13.35
C LYS A 187 -7.07 -40.80 14.18
N ASP A 188 -8.26 -40.35 13.86
CA ASP A 188 -8.96 -39.29 14.59
C ASP A 188 -9.64 -39.81 15.88
N GLU A 189 -10.39 -38.94 16.58
CA GLU A 189 -11.10 -39.29 17.81
C GLU A 189 -12.24 -40.31 17.61
N ALA A 190 -12.75 -40.45 16.38
CA ALA A 190 -13.74 -41.46 16.03
C ALA A 190 -13.09 -42.80 15.60
N GLY A 191 -11.76 -42.82 15.44
CA GLY A 191 -10.99 -43.98 15.01
C GLY A 191 -10.85 -44.10 13.49
N GLU A 192 -11.30 -43.09 12.73
CA GLU A 192 -11.24 -43.04 11.28
C GLU A 192 -9.86 -42.56 10.79
N GLU A 193 -9.42 -43.07 9.64
CA GLU A 193 -8.16 -42.63 9.03
C GLU A 193 -8.31 -41.30 8.30
N VAL A 194 -7.50 -40.32 8.69
CA VAL A 194 -7.51 -38.96 8.11
C VAL A 194 -6.10 -38.58 7.67
N GLU A 195 -5.97 -38.13 6.42
CA GLU A 195 -4.73 -37.55 5.91
C GLU A 195 -4.50 -36.18 6.55
N LEU A 196 -3.33 -35.99 7.17
CA LEU A 196 -2.97 -34.69 7.70
C LEU A 196 -2.68 -33.71 6.57
N THR A 197 -3.16 -32.49 6.74
CA THR A 197 -2.86 -31.33 5.91
C THR A 197 -2.59 -30.17 6.85
N LYS A 198 -1.91 -29.12 6.38
CA LYS A 198 -1.72 -27.93 7.22
C LYS A 198 -3.04 -27.29 7.67
N GLY A 199 -4.09 -27.38 6.85
CA GLY A 199 -5.41 -26.81 7.14
C GLY A 199 -6.17 -27.56 8.23
N ASN A 200 -5.99 -28.87 8.34
CA ASN A 200 -6.67 -29.68 9.37
C ASN A 200 -5.76 -29.99 10.58
N TYR A 201 -4.45 -29.76 10.49
CA TYR A 201 -3.48 -30.09 11.55
C TYR A 201 -3.86 -29.47 12.90
N GLN A 202 -4.34 -28.23 12.92
CA GLN A 202 -4.79 -27.56 14.15
C GLN A 202 -5.99 -28.23 14.83
N LEU A 203 -6.83 -28.94 14.08
CA LEU A 203 -7.98 -29.66 14.65
C LEU A 203 -7.55 -30.91 15.44
N PHE A 204 -6.32 -31.39 15.22
CA PHE A 204 -5.80 -32.63 15.81
C PHE A 204 -4.71 -32.40 16.85
N ILE A 205 -4.25 -31.15 17.04
CA ILE A 205 -3.39 -30.78 18.17
C ILE A 205 -4.29 -30.38 19.34
N ARG A 206 -4.29 -31.20 20.40
CA ARG A 206 -4.78 -30.83 21.73
C ARG A 206 -3.61 -30.54 22.66
#